data_AF-A0A951UDD1-F1
#
_entry.id   AF-A0A951UDD1-F1
#
_cell.length_a   1.000
_cell.length_b   1.000
_cell.length_c   1.000
_cell.angle_alpha   90.00
_cell.angle_beta   90.00
_cell.angle_gamma   90.00
#
_symmetry.space_group_name_H-M   'P 1'
#
loop_
_entity.id
_entity.type
_entity.pdbx_description
1 polymer ?
#
loop_
_entity_poly.entity_id
_entity_poly.type
_entity_poly.pdbx_seq_one_letter_code
_entity_poly.pdbx_strand_id
1 'polypeptide(L)'
;MKTFVKRLQTRASRKGIKVSLQQVRDIYQAVVTDLESPTEEEMKIVLSKLELSTQNVCELVAIPEPAITEITEESNADVWELVQPEENTIALDPAEPAEESLAIGVQESSEVLPNEEVTYLDRSEPQRALEKTGGLTLQETDKRSLIQQQASSLSVELDTAELTTVAGHIADNYSSFEDACRRIQSVILMVLDQRFERASGVLDNTLLTILNRASGNFQSLNGRASQGFSAIAQELKRVDTDFKSQSAQLERNLKQYLLNS
;
A
#
# COMPACT_ATOMS: atom_id res chain seq x y z
N MET A 1 7.09 -14.00 26.69
CA MET A 1 6.23 -12.88 26.23
C MET A 1 6.85 -11.46 26.21
N LYS A 2 7.07 -10.74 27.34
CA LYS A 2 7.43 -9.29 27.33
C LYS A 2 8.72 -8.94 26.55
N THR A 3 9.69 -9.84 26.53
CA THR A 3 10.95 -9.71 25.79
C THR A 3 10.75 -9.76 24.27
N PHE A 4 9.89 -10.64 23.78
CA PHE A 4 9.59 -10.79 22.34
C PHE A 4 8.79 -9.61 21.79
N VAL A 5 7.78 -9.15 22.54
CA VAL A 5 6.98 -7.96 22.18
C VAL A 5 7.88 -6.73 22.05
N LYS A 6 8.84 -6.53 22.97
CA LYS A 6 9.82 -5.43 22.85
C LYS A 6 10.74 -5.60 21.64
N ARG A 7 11.22 -6.81 21.35
CA ARG A 7 12.05 -7.08 20.16
C ARG A 7 11.30 -6.78 18.86
N LEU A 8 10.03 -7.17 18.77
CA LEU A 8 9.15 -6.87 17.63
C LEU A 8 8.91 -5.38 17.46
N GLN A 9 8.65 -4.66 18.56
CA GLN A 9 8.50 -3.20 18.52
C GLN A 9 9.78 -2.51 18.01
N THR A 10 10.96 -2.93 18.49
CA THR A 10 12.24 -2.40 18.02
C THR A 10 12.47 -2.71 16.53
N ARG A 11 12.14 -3.94 16.07
CA ARG A 11 12.27 -4.32 14.66
C ARG A 11 11.31 -3.52 13.76
N ALA A 12 10.06 -3.32 14.18
CA ALA A 12 9.09 -2.50 13.47
C ALA A 12 9.53 -1.03 13.39
N SER A 13 10.02 -0.47 14.50
CA SER A 13 10.54 0.91 14.55
C SER A 13 11.74 1.13 13.61
N ARG A 14 12.66 0.16 13.52
CA ARG A 14 13.78 0.19 12.55
C ARG A 14 13.33 0.16 11.09
N LYS A 15 12.13 -0.37 10.81
CA LYS A 15 11.48 -0.31 9.49
C LYS A 15 10.66 0.96 9.27
N GLY A 16 10.72 1.94 10.18
CA GLY A 16 9.96 3.19 10.09
C GLY A 16 8.50 3.08 10.57
N ILE A 17 8.11 1.95 11.19
CA ILE A 17 6.74 1.70 11.62
C ILE A 17 6.58 2.12 13.08
N LYS A 18 5.79 3.18 13.31
CA LYS A 18 5.46 3.65 14.66
C LYS A 18 4.30 2.82 15.22
N VAL A 19 4.60 1.84 16.07
CA VAL A 19 3.61 0.98 16.74
C VAL A 19 3.74 1.06 18.26
N SER A 20 2.59 1.09 18.95
CA SER A 20 2.55 1.04 20.41
C SER A 20 2.83 -0.37 20.92
N LEU A 21 3.35 -0.46 22.14
CA LEU A 21 3.67 -1.74 22.78
C LEU A 21 2.42 -2.62 22.99
N GLN A 22 1.24 -1.98 23.08
CA GLN A 22 -0.05 -2.66 23.20
C GLN A 22 -0.48 -3.25 21.85
N GLN A 23 -0.37 -2.50 20.75
CA GLN A 23 -0.70 -3.00 19.40
C GLN A 23 0.13 -4.23 19.02
N VAL A 24 1.44 -4.19 19.31
CA VAL A 24 2.33 -5.34 19.08
C VAL A 24 1.90 -6.54 19.93
N ARG A 25 1.43 -6.32 21.16
CA ARG A 25 0.95 -7.39 22.05
C ARG A 25 -0.33 -8.03 21.53
N ASP A 26 -1.29 -7.24 21.08
CA ASP A 26 -2.59 -7.72 20.61
C ASP A 26 -2.41 -8.58 19.36
N ILE A 27 -1.58 -8.12 18.41
CA ILE A 27 -1.27 -8.88 17.19
C ILE A 27 -0.43 -10.12 17.51
N TYR A 28 0.50 -10.03 18.45
CA TYR A 28 1.32 -11.18 18.88
C TYR A 28 0.44 -12.29 19.48
N GLN A 29 -0.52 -11.94 20.34
CA GLN A 29 -1.45 -12.93 20.93
C GLN A 29 -2.40 -13.54 19.91
N ALA A 30 -2.72 -12.82 18.83
CA ALA A 30 -3.60 -13.30 17.77
C ALA A 30 -2.90 -14.23 16.76
N VAL A 31 -1.56 -14.23 16.73
CA VAL A 31 -0.76 -14.94 15.70
C VAL A 31 0.09 -16.04 16.30
N VAL A 32 0.63 -15.84 17.49
CA VAL A 32 1.57 -16.77 18.11
C VAL A 32 0.80 -17.79 18.94
N THR A 33 0.98 -19.06 18.60
CA THR A 33 0.33 -20.19 19.27
C THR A 33 1.01 -20.51 20.62
N ASP A 34 2.35 -20.37 20.69
CA ASP A 34 3.13 -20.53 21.92
C ASP A 34 3.78 -19.20 22.38
N LEU A 35 3.22 -18.62 23.44
CA LEU A 35 3.62 -17.30 23.97
C LEU A 35 5.00 -17.30 24.66
N GLU A 36 5.53 -18.47 25.01
CA GLU A 36 6.83 -18.62 25.66
C GLU A 36 7.95 -18.92 24.67
N SER A 37 7.65 -19.64 23.58
CA SER A 37 8.59 -20.02 22.52
C SER A 37 8.04 -19.76 21.10
N PRO A 38 7.91 -18.49 20.66
CA PRO A 38 7.48 -18.18 19.31
C PRO A 38 8.50 -18.70 18.28
N THR A 39 8.01 -19.34 17.23
CA THR A 39 8.82 -19.69 16.06
C THR A 39 9.23 -18.44 15.27
N GLU A 40 10.30 -18.56 14.49
CA GLU A 40 10.79 -17.43 13.69
C GLU A 40 9.81 -17.07 12.57
N GLU A 41 9.08 -18.06 12.03
CA GLU A 41 8.00 -17.86 11.08
C GLU A 41 6.86 -17.03 11.71
N GLU A 42 6.39 -17.39 12.91
CA GLU A 42 5.35 -16.65 13.63
C GLU A 42 5.77 -15.19 13.89
N MET A 43 7.03 -14.95 14.27
CA MET A 43 7.55 -13.59 14.47
C MET A 43 7.56 -12.77 13.17
N LYS A 44 7.84 -13.40 12.03
CA LYS A 44 7.81 -12.75 10.70
C LYS A 44 6.38 -12.41 10.28
N ILE A 45 5.42 -13.28 10.57
CA ILE A 45 3.99 -13.05 10.32
C ILE A 45 3.49 -11.86 11.16
N VAL A 46 3.85 -11.79 12.45
CA VAL A 46 3.48 -10.65 13.32
C VAL A 46 4.02 -9.34 12.76
N LEU A 47 5.26 -9.32 12.27
CA LEU A 47 5.86 -8.12 11.67
C LEU A 47 5.10 -7.69 10.39
N SER A 48 4.74 -8.65 9.55
CA SER A 48 4.00 -8.40 8.30
C SER A 48 2.58 -7.88 8.58
N LYS A 49 1.92 -8.39 9.62
CA LYS A 49 0.61 -7.86 10.05
C LYS A 49 0.71 -6.45 10.65
N LEU A 50 1.79 -6.11 11.33
CA LEU A 50 2.04 -4.74 11.82
C LEU A 50 2.27 -3.74 10.68
N GLU A 51 2.96 -4.17 9.63
CA GLU A 51 3.14 -3.40 8.39
C GLU A 51 1.77 -3.09 7.73
N LEU A 52 0.95 -4.11 7.52
CA LEU A 52 -0.40 -3.96 6.95
C LEU A 52 -1.33 -3.11 7.83
N SER A 53 -1.27 -3.30 9.15
CA SER A 53 -2.13 -2.57 10.10
C SER A 53 -1.81 -1.08 10.15
N THR A 54 -0.56 -0.69 9.89
CA THR A 54 -0.18 0.74 9.84
C THR A 54 -0.43 1.38 8.49
N GLN A 55 -0.40 0.61 7.39
CA GLN A 55 -0.87 1.09 6.08
C GLN A 55 -2.37 1.38 6.08
N ASN A 56 -3.19 0.59 6.81
CA ASN A 56 -4.63 0.81 6.90
C ASN A 56 -5.07 1.96 7.84
N VAL A 57 -4.17 2.53 8.65
CA VAL A 57 -4.54 3.56 9.66
C VAL A 57 -4.14 5.00 9.23
N CYS A 58 -3.37 5.17 8.15
CA CYS A 58 -2.94 6.49 7.69
C CYS A 58 -4.02 7.34 6.99
N GLU A 59 -5.30 6.94 7.02
CA GLU A 59 -6.41 7.64 6.34
C GLU A 59 -7.47 8.26 7.30
N LEU A 60 -7.29 8.19 8.62
CA LEU A 60 -8.28 8.75 9.56
C LEU A 60 -7.64 9.54 10.72
N VAL A 61 -7.08 10.72 10.43
CA VAL A 61 -7.00 11.81 11.42
C VAL A 61 -7.22 13.16 10.73
N ALA A 62 -8.48 13.54 10.60
CA ALA A 62 -8.97 14.91 10.64
C ALA A 62 -10.19 14.84 11.57
N ILE A 63 -10.27 15.53 12.71
CA ILE A 63 -10.41 16.99 12.90
C ILE A 63 -10.14 17.27 14.41
N PRO A 64 -9.58 18.43 14.78
CA PRO A 64 -10.36 19.26 15.70
C PRO A 64 -10.51 20.71 15.21
N GLU A 65 -11.68 21.26 15.51
CA GLU A 65 -12.14 22.63 15.29
C GLU A 65 -11.24 23.70 15.94
N PRO A 66 -11.32 24.96 15.47
CA PRO A 66 -10.38 26.02 15.84
C PRO A 66 -10.74 26.65 17.19
N ALA A 67 -9.88 26.43 18.19
CA ALA A 67 -9.83 27.27 19.38
C ALA A 67 -8.60 28.18 19.30
N ILE A 68 -8.91 29.45 19.05
CA ILE A 68 -8.12 30.67 19.19
C ILE A 68 -6.98 30.50 20.21
N THR A 69 -5.73 30.69 19.78
CA THR A 69 -4.60 30.94 20.70
C THR A 69 -3.95 32.28 20.39
N GLU A 70 -3.91 33.08 21.44
CA GLU A 70 -3.08 34.26 21.61
C GLU A 70 -1.62 33.99 21.26
N ILE A 71 -1.02 35.06 20.76
CA ILE A 71 0.38 35.25 20.45
C ILE A 71 1.20 35.08 21.74
N THR A 72 2.18 34.18 21.71
CA THR A 72 3.38 34.29 22.54
C THR A 72 4.59 33.99 21.68
N GLU A 73 5.33 35.05 21.39
CA GLU A 73 6.71 35.00 20.90
C GLU A 73 7.58 34.32 21.95
N GLU A 74 8.33 33.30 21.55
CA GLU A 74 9.60 32.97 22.20
C GLU A 74 10.55 32.36 21.16
N SER A 75 11.39 33.27 20.64
CA SER A 75 12.81 33.09 20.35
C SER A 75 13.38 31.68 20.49
N ASN A 76 13.84 31.11 19.38
CA ASN A 76 15.17 30.51 19.33
C ASN A 76 15.76 30.62 17.93
N ALA A 77 16.77 31.48 17.83
CA ALA A 77 17.76 31.49 16.78
C ALA A 77 18.68 30.29 16.97
N ASP A 78 18.83 29.43 15.96
CA ASP A 78 20.13 28.99 15.46
C ASP A 78 19.98 27.99 14.31
N VAL A 79 21.02 27.93 13.47
CA VAL A 79 21.25 27.04 12.32
C VAL A 79 21.04 27.73 10.96
N TRP A 80 21.92 28.69 10.69
CA TRP A 80 22.43 28.95 9.35
C TRP A 80 23.69 28.10 9.16
N GLU A 81 23.60 27.00 8.42
CA GLU A 81 24.78 26.34 7.87
C GLU A 81 24.87 26.70 6.38
N LEU A 82 25.71 27.70 6.11
CA LEU A 82 26.18 28.10 4.80
C LEU A 82 26.90 26.93 4.13
N VAL A 83 26.38 26.45 3.00
CA VAL A 83 27.18 25.70 2.03
C VAL A 83 27.53 26.66 0.90
N GLN A 84 28.80 27.07 0.84
CA GLN A 84 29.39 27.79 -0.27
C GLN A 84 29.58 26.85 -1.49
N PRO A 85 29.44 27.34 -2.73
CA PRO A 85 29.89 26.65 -3.93
C PRO A 85 31.12 27.34 -4.53
N GLU A 86 32.25 26.63 -4.67
CA GLU A 86 33.34 26.97 -5.61
C GLU A 86 33.92 25.62 -6.11
N GLU A 87 33.65 25.21 -7.34
CA GLU A 87 34.34 25.52 -8.61
C GLU A 87 35.55 24.60 -8.92
N ASN A 88 35.69 24.31 -10.22
CA ASN A 88 36.76 23.59 -10.94
C ASN A 88 36.74 22.04 -10.89
N THR A 89 36.79 21.31 -12.00
CA THR A 89 37.38 21.62 -13.32
C THR A 89 36.70 20.81 -14.42
N ILE A 90 36.45 21.46 -15.55
CA ILE A 90 36.06 20.88 -16.83
C ILE A 90 37.29 20.20 -17.46
N ALA A 91 37.14 18.96 -17.92
CA ALA A 91 37.96 18.40 -18.99
C ALA A 91 37.03 17.75 -20.03
N LEU A 92 36.86 18.45 -21.15
CA LEU A 92 36.32 17.95 -22.41
C LEU A 92 37.44 17.22 -23.15
N ASP A 93 37.16 16.01 -23.66
CA ASP A 93 37.47 15.63 -25.05
C ASP A 93 36.71 14.34 -25.45
N PRO A 94 36.60 13.97 -26.74
CA PRO A 94 35.30 13.81 -27.38
C PRO A 94 35.12 12.46 -28.10
N ALA A 95 33.91 12.26 -28.64
CA ALA A 95 33.56 11.47 -29.82
C ALA A 95 33.96 9.97 -29.89
N GLU A 96 32.96 9.09 -29.86
CA GLU A 96 32.47 8.46 -31.09
C GLU A 96 31.09 7.79 -30.87
N PRO A 97 30.20 7.80 -31.88
CA PRO A 97 28.91 7.11 -31.84
C PRO A 97 29.03 5.73 -32.50
N ALA A 98 28.53 4.70 -31.82
CA ALA A 98 28.21 3.43 -32.46
C ALA A 98 26.74 3.13 -32.19
N GLU A 99 25.96 3.25 -33.26
CA GLU A 99 24.67 2.60 -33.40
C GLU A 99 24.87 1.08 -33.27
N GLU A 100 23.99 0.39 -32.53
CA GLU A 100 23.50 -0.91 -32.95
C GLU A 100 22.29 -1.37 -32.13
N SER A 101 21.16 -1.44 -32.83
CA SER A 101 20.24 -2.57 -32.89
C SER A 101 19.61 -3.16 -31.61
N LEU A 102 18.30 -2.93 -31.54
CA LEU A 102 17.25 -3.91 -31.20
C LEU A 102 17.71 -5.38 -31.20
N ALA A 103 17.57 -6.03 -30.04
CA ALA A 103 17.28 -7.46 -29.98
C ALA A 103 16.33 -7.74 -28.80
N ILE A 104 15.05 -7.89 -29.15
CA ILE A 104 14.04 -8.56 -28.33
C ILE A 104 14.44 -10.04 -28.27
N GLY A 105 14.99 -10.45 -27.13
CA GLY A 105 15.26 -11.86 -26.82
C GLY A 105 14.07 -12.46 -26.11
N VAL A 106 13.13 -13.03 -26.86
CA VAL A 106 12.21 -14.05 -26.36
C VAL A 106 13.04 -15.29 -26.05
N GLN A 107 13.23 -15.58 -24.77
CA GLN A 107 13.77 -16.87 -24.33
C GLN A 107 12.59 -17.79 -23.99
N GLU A 108 12.23 -18.62 -24.97
CA GLU A 108 11.56 -19.90 -24.72
C GLU A 108 12.52 -20.79 -23.92
N SER A 109 12.36 -20.80 -22.59
CA SER A 109 12.87 -21.89 -21.77
C SER A 109 11.79 -22.96 -21.68
N SER A 110 11.86 -23.89 -22.63
CA SER A 110 11.25 -25.21 -22.52
C SER A 110 12.01 -26.00 -21.46
N GLU A 111 11.54 -25.95 -20.21
CA GLU A 111 12.03 -26.82 -19.14
C GLU A 111 11.09 -28.00 -18.97
N VAL A 112 11.64 -29.18 -19.28
CA VAL A 112 11.00 -30.49 -19.23
C VAL A 112 10.63 -30.80 -17.77
N LEU A 113 9.33 -30.90 -17.52
CA LEU A 113 8.76 -31.40 -16.26
C LEU A 113 9.34 -32.79 -15.95
N PRO A 114 9.89 -33.03 -14.74
CA PRO A 114 9.98 -34.39 -14.25
C PRO A 114 8.56 -34.90 -13.96
N ASN A 115 8.23 -36.05 -14.53
CA ASN A 115 7.04 -36.84 -14.22
C ASN A 115 6.97 -37.11 -12.71
N GLU A 116 6.31 -36.25 -11.95
CA GLU A 116 5.76 -36.61 -10.66
C GLU A 116 4.41 -37.27 -10.90
N GLU A 117 4.49 -38.60 -11.01
CA GLU A 117 3.55 -39.58 -10.51
C GLU A 117 2.22 -38.97 -10.01
N VAL A 118 1.26 -38.85 -10.95
CA VAL A 118 -0.15 -38.67 -10.64
C VAL A 118 -0.53 -39.80 -9.71
N THR A 119 -0.55 -39.52 -8.41
CA THR A 119 -1.16 -40.40 -7.44
C THR A 119 -2.65 -40.32 -7.76
N TYR A 120 -3.13 -41.32 -8.49
CA TYR A 120 -4.56 -41.55 -8.68
C TYR A 120 -5.16 -41.65 -7.27
N LEU A 121 -5.72 -40.54 -6.79
CA LEU A 121 -6.59 -40.57 -5.63
C LEU A 121 -7.76 -41.45 -6.04
N ASP A 122 -7.66 -42.66 -5.50
CA ASP A 122 -8.60 -43.75 -5.55
C ASP A 122 -10.04 -43.22 -5.55
N ARG A 123 -10.68 -43.34 -6.71
CA ARG A 123 -12.08 -43.03 -6.93
C ARG A 123 -12.93 -44.21 -6.43
N SER A 124 -12.62 -44.70 -5.23
CA SER A 124 -13.40 -45.71 -4.55
C SER A 124 -14.67 -45.05 -3.98
N GLU A 125 -15.74 -45.26 -4.74
CA GLU A 125 -17.15 -45.33 -4.37
C GLU A 125 -17.55 -44.74 -2.99
N PRO A 126 -18.53 -43.82 -3.03
CA PRO A 126 -19.86 -44.25 -2.63
C PRO A 126 -20.88 -43.92 -3.72
N GLN A 127 -20.69 -44.50 -4.90
CA GLN A 127 -21.73 -44.51 -5.95
C GLN A 127 -22.22 -45.95 -6.13
N ARG A 128 -23.03 -46.45 -5.19
CA ARG A 128 -24.04 -47.48 -5.46
C ARG A 128 -24.96 -47.75 -4.28
N ALA A 129 -25.78 -46.75 -3.95
CA ALA A 129 -27.05 -46.98 -3.29
C ALA A 129 -28.04 -45.81 -3.47
N LEU A 130 -28.16 -45.20 -4.65
CA LEU A 130 -29.24 -44.22 -4.88
C LEU A 130 -29.67 -44.13 -6.35
N GLU A 131 -29.94 -45.26 -7.00
CA GLU A 131 -30.74 -45.27 -8.23
C GLU A 131 -32.16 -45.74 -7.90
N LYS A 132 -33.11 -44.80 -7.81
CA LYS A 132 -34.52 -44.94 -8.26
C LYS A 132 -35.38 -43.76 -7.81
N THR A 133 -35.76 -42.90 -8.76
CA THR A 133 -37.03 -42.15 -8.82
C THR A 133 -37.42 -41.27 -7.61
N GLY A 134 -36.50 -40.87 -6.75
CA GLY A 134 -36.72 -39.91 -5.67
C GLY A 134 -35.66 -38.82 -5.75
N GLY A 135 -36.08 -37.55 -5.69
CA GLY A 135 -35.16 -36.42 -5.72
C GLY A 135 -34.05 -36.55 -4.68
N LEU A 136 -32.88 -36.01 -5.00
CA LEU A 136 -31.73 -35.94 -4.10
C LEU A 136 -31.99 -34.82 -3.09
N THR A 137 -32.24 -35.16 -1.83
CA THR A 137 -32.29 -34.20 -0.73
C THR A 137 -30.91 -34.13 -0.07
N LEU A 138 -30.25 -32.97 -0.14
CA LEU A 138 -28.94 -32.76 0.47
C LEU A 138 -29.11 -32.22 1.89
N GLN A 139 -28.63 -32.96 2.89
CA GLN A 139 -28.52 -32.44 4.25
C GLN A 139 -27.44 -31.35 4.33
N GLU A 140 -27.56 -30.43 5.28
CA GLU A 140 -26.70 -29.23 5.35
C GLU A 140 -25.20 -29.56 5.51
N THR A 141 -24.86 -30.65 6.21
CA THR A 141 -23.49 -31.17 6.33
C THR A 141 -22.95 -31.71 5.00
N ASP A 142 -23.79 -32.41 4.24
CA ASP A 142 -23.43 -32.99 2.95
C ASP A 142 -23.31 -31.89 1.89
N LYS A 143 -24.15 -30.86 1.97
CA LYS A 143 -24.03 -29.65 1.15
C LYS A 143 -22.68 -29.00 1.33
N ARG A 144 -22.26 -28.74 2.57
CA ARG A 144 -20.96 -28.08 2.85
C ARG A 144 -19.80 -28.90 2.30
N SER A 145 -19.79 -30.21 2.51
CA SER A 145 -18.75 -31.10 1.98
C SER A 145 -18.72 -31.10 0.45
N LEU A 146 -19.89 -31.14 -0.20
CA LEU A 146 -20.00 -31.12 -1.65
C LEU A 146 -19.59 -29.77 -2.25
N ILE A 147 -19.95 -28.66 -1.60
CA ILE A 147 -19.50 -27.31 -1.96
C ILE A 147 -17.98 -27.22 -1.83
N GLN A 148 -17.41 -27.70 -0.72
CA GLN A 148 -15.96 -27.69 -0.52
C GLN A 148 -15.26 -28.50 -1.60
N GLN A 149 -15.75 -29.70 -1.90
CA GLN A 149 -15.19 -30.56 -2.94
C GLN A 149 -15.25 -29.90 -4.32
N GLN A 150 -16.35 -29.23 -4.66
CA GLN A 150 -16.48 -28.50 -5.93
C GLN A 150 -15.66 -27.21 -5.96
N ALA A 151 -15.47 -26.53 -4.83
CA ALA A 151 -14.58 -25.38 -4.76
C ALA A 151 -13.13 -25.83 -4.97
N SER A 152 -12.70 -26.92 -4.32
CA SER A 152 -11.37 -27.49 -4.50
C SER A 152 -11.13 -27.98 -5.93
N SER A 153 -12.13 -28.56 -6.60
CA SER A 153 -11.99 -28.97 -8.02
C SER A 153 -11.82 -27.78 -8.97
N LEU A 154 -12.31 -26.59 -8.59
CA LEU A 154 -12.10 -25.33 -9.31
C LEU A 154 -10.84 -24.59 -8.85
N SER A 155 -10.04 -25.17 -7.95
CA SER A 155 -8.89 -24.50 -7.31
C SER A 155 -9.26 -23.21 -6.57
N VAL A 156 -10.45 -23.19 -5.96
CA VAL A 156 -11.00 -22.06 -5.22
C VAL A 156 -11.04 -22.43 -3.74
N GLU A 157 -10.43 -21.58 -2.92
CA GLU A 157 -10.62 -21.62 -1.48
C GLU A 157 -11.77 -20.68 -1.10
N LEU A 158 -12.79 -21.25 -0.46
CA LEU A 158 -13.91 -20.52 0.10
C LEU A 158 -13.71 -20.40 1.61
N ASP A 159 -13.89 -19.19 2.14
CA ASP A 159 -13.94 -19.00 3.58
C ASP A 159 -15.27 -19.49 4.20
N THR A 160 -15.37 -19.48 5.53
CA THR A 160 -16.56 -19.98 6.24
C THR A 160 -17.83 -19.17 5.95
N ALA A 161 -17.70 -17.86 5.68
CA ALA A 161 -18.84 -17.00 5.35
C ALA A 161 -19.28 -17.21 3.88
N GLU A 162 -18.33 -17.38 2.97
CA GLU A 162 -18.56 -17.71 1.56
C GLU A 162 -19.19 -19.10 1.43
N LEU A 163 -18.72 -20.10 2.16
CA LEU A 163 -19.35 -21.43 2.24
C LEU A 163 -20.81 -21.36 2.69
N THR A 164 -21.08 -20.54 3.70
CA THR A 164 -22.45 -20.32 4.21
C THR A 164 -23.31 -19.61 3.16
N THR A 165 -22.74 -18.62 2.47
CA THR A 165 -23.41 -17.91 1.37
C THR A 165 -23.73 -18.86 0.23
N VAL A 166 -22.76 -19.65 -0.24
CA VAL A 166 -22.95 -20.64 -1.30
C VAL A 166 -24.02 -21.65 -0.88
N ALA A 167 -23.94 -22.19 0.34
CA ALA A 167 -24.92 -23.13 0.88
C ALA A 167 -26.34 -22.55 0.92
N GLY A 168 -26.49 -21.26 1.25
CA GLY A 168 -27.78 -20.57 1.25
C GLY A 168 -28.41 -20.38 -0.13
N HIS A 169 -27.61 -20.36 -1.21
CA HIS A 169 -28.09 -20.21 -2.60
C HIS A 169 -28.33 -21.56 -3.31
N ILE A 170 -28.05 -22.68 -2.63
CA ILE A 170 -28.20 -24.05 -3.12
C ILE A 170 -29.52 -24.61 -2.60
N ALA A 171 -30.39 -25.04 -3.51
CA ALA A 171 -31.66 -25.66 -3.18
C ALA A 171 -31.46 -26.95 -2.36
N ASP A 172 -32.46 -27.35 -1.57
CA ASP A 172 -32.37 -28.58 -0.77
C ASP A 172 -32.57 -29.85 -1.61
N ASN A 173 -33.25 -29.72 -2.76
CA ASN A 173 -33.68 -30.85 -3.58
C ASN A 173 -33.24 -30.70 -5.03
N TYR A 174 -32.72 -31.79 -5.60
CA TYR A 174 -32.28 -31.86 -7.00
C TYR A 174 -32.85 -33.07 -7.72
N SER A 175 -33.08 -32.93 -9.03
CA SER A 175 -33.48 -34.02 -9.93
C SER A 175 -32.38 -35.08 -10.10
N SER A 176 -31.11 -34.66 -10.01
CA SER A 176 -29.95 -35.54 -10.10
C SER A 176 -28.75 -34.95 -9.34
N PHE A 177 -27.75 -35.79 -9.06
CA PHE A 177 -26.48 -35.34 -8.51
C PHE A 177 -25.73 -34.40 -9.47
N GLU A 178 -25.82 -34.64 -10.78
CA GLU A 178 -25.20 -33.78 -11.78
C GLU A 178 -25.81 -32.38 -11.79
N ASP A 179 -27.13 -32.26 -11.64
CA ASP A 179 -27.82 -30.97 -11.51
C ASP A 179 -27.38 -30.24 -10.24
N ALA A 180 -27.19 -30.96 -9.13
CA ALA A 180 -26.66 -30.40 -7.89
C ALA A 180 -25.24 -29.85 -8.07
N CYS A 181 -24.33 -30.62 -8.66
CA CYS A 181 -22.96 -30.17 -8.94
C CYS A 181 -22.92 -28.96 -9.87
N ARG A 182 -23.70 -28.96 -10.97
CA ARG A 182 -23.77 -27.81 -11.88
C ARG A 182 -24.30 -26.56 -11.18
N ARG A 183 -25.30 -26.72 -10.31
CA ARG A 183 -25.84 -25.59 -9.54
C ARG A 183 -24.82 -25.06 -8.54
N ILE A 184 -24.14 -25.94 -7.81
CA ILE A 184 -23.07 -25.58 -6.86
C ILE A 184 -21.97 -24.80 -7.58
N GLN A 185 -21.48 -25.33 -8.71
CA GLN A 185 -20.47 -24.67 -9.53
C GLN A 185 -20.92 -23.28 -9.98
N SER A 186 -22.15 -23.13 -10.47
CA SER A 186 -22.70 -21.84 -10.88
C SER A 186 -22.75 -20.83 -9.73
N VAL A 187 -23.12 -21.26 -8.53
CA VAL A 187 -23.16 -20.39 -7.34
C VAL A 187 -21.74 -20.02 -6.88
N ILE A 188 -20.78 -20.95 -6.93
CA ILE A 188 -19.37 -20.66 -6.61
C ILE A 188 -18.83 -19.59 -7.56
N LEU A 189 -19.08 -19.72 -8.87
CA LEU A 189 -18.65 -18.73 -9.86
C LEU A 189 -19.30 -17.35 -9.61
N MET A 190 -20.59 -17.31 -9.27
CA MET A 190 -21.27 -16.06 -8.90
C MET A 190 -20.61 -15.38 -7.68
N VAL A 191 -20.22 -16.14 -6.66
CA VAL A 191 -19.53 -15.59 -5.48
C VAL A 191 -18.14 -15.07 -5.86
N LEU A 192 -17.42 -15.75 -6.76
CA LEU A 192 -16.14 -15.28 -7.27
C LEU A 192 -16.26 -13.99 -8.08
N ASP A 193 -17.28 -13.88 -8.94
CA ASP A 193 -17.55 -12.65 -9.70
C ASP A 193 -17.83 -11.49 -8.74
N GLN A 194 -18.66 -11.69 -7.72
CA GLN A 194 -18.90 -10.68 -6.68
C GLN A 194 -17.62 -10.32 -5.92
N ARG A 195 -16.73 -11.28 -5.64
CA ARG A 195 -15.45 -11.02 -4.98
C ARG A 195 -14.55 -10.17 -5.86
N PHE A 196 -14.50 -10.48 -7.15
CA PHE A 196 -13.74 -9.72 -8.14
C PHE A 196 -14.28 -8.28 -8.28
N GLU A 197 -15.59 -8.10 -8.40
CA GLU A 197 -16.22 -6.77 -8.47
C GLU A 197 -15.94 -5.93 -7.22
N ARG A 198 -16.04 -6.52 -6.02
CA ARG A 198 -15.68 -5.82 -4.77
C ARG A 198 -14.21 -5.43 -4.76
N ALA A 199 -13.31 -6.34 -5.14
CA ALA A 199 -11.88 -6.05 -5.20
C ALA A 199 -11.56 -4.94 -6.21
N SER A 200 -12.19 -4.98 -7.39
CA SER A 200 -12.08 -3.92 -8.40
C SER A 200 -12.55 -2.57 -7.86
N GLY A 201 -13.72 -2.53 -7.22
CA GLY A 201 -14.26 -1.30 -6.64
C GLY A 201 -13.37 -0.73 -5.52
N VAL A 202 -12.77 -1.57 -4.67
CA VAL A 202 -11.79 -1.11 -3.67
C VAL A 202 -10.55 -0.53 -4.34
N LEU A 203 -10.05 -1.17 -5.40
CA LEU A 203 -8.89 -0.71 -6.16
C LEU A 203 -9.16 0.64 -6.83
N ASP A 204 -10.32 0.80 -7.47
CA ASP A 204 -10.74 2.04 -8.13
C ASP A 204 -10.85 3.20 -7.12
N ASN A 205 -11.46 2.94 -5.96
CA ASN A 205 -11.55 3.93 -4.88
C ASN A 205 -10.17 4.32 -4.34
N THR A 206 -9.28 3.34 -4.14
CA THR A 206 -7.92 3.60 -3.65
C THR A 206 -7.13 4.44 -4.66
N LEU A 207 -7.26 4.13 -5.95
CA LEU A 207 -6.62 4.88 -7.02
C LEU A 207 -7.13 6.32 -7.07
N LEU A 208 -8.44 6.52 -6.91
CA LEU A 208 -9.04 7.86 -6.85
C LEU A 208 -8.53 8.65 -5.64
N THR A 209 -8.44 8.04 -4.46
CA THR A 209 -7.88 8.67 -3.26
C THR A 209 -6.42 9.09 -3.49
N ILE A 210 -5.60 8.22 -4.08
CA ILE A 210 -4.19 8.53 -4.38
C ILE A 210 -4.10 9.71 -5.36
N LEU A 211 -4.90 9.70 -6.42
CA LEU A 211 -4.92 10.80 -7.39
C LEU A 211 -5.35 12.12 -6.76
N ASN A 212 -6.38 12.11 -5.92
CA ASN A 212 -6.85 13.30 -5.21
C ASN A 212 -5.78 13.84 -4.26
N ARG A 213 -5.10 12.95 -3.52
CA ARG A 213 -4.00 13.33 -2.62
C ARG A 213 -2.81 13.90 -3.39
N ALA A 214 -2.43 13.28 -4.51
CA ALA A 214 -1.35 13.76 -5.36
C ALA A 214 -1.69 15.14 -5.96
N SER A 215 -2.92 15.33 -6.45
CA SER A 215 -3.41 16.61 -6.96
C SER A 215 -3.41 17.70 -5.88
N GLY A 216 -3.91 17.40 -4.68
CA GLY A 216 -3.89 18.33 -3.54
C GLY A 216 -2.47 18.72 -3.12
N ASN A 217 -1.54 17.76 -3.08
CA ASN A 217 -0.14 18.02 -2.80
C ASN A 217 0.50 18.92 -3.87
N PHE A 218 0.22 18.66 -5.15
CA PHE A 218 0.73 19.47 -6.25
C PHE A 218 0.21 20.90 -6.18
N GLN A 219 -1.08 21.10 -5.90
CA GLN A 219 -1.65 22.43 -5.72
C GLN A 219 -1.04 23.17 -4.53
N SER A 220 -0.84 22.49 -3.39
CA SER A 220 -0.17 23.05 -2.22
C SER A 220 1.27 23.44 -2.51
N LEU A 221 2.02 22.57 -3.19
CA LEU A 221 3.40 22.85 -3.61
C LEU A 221 3.46 24.05 -4.55
N ASN A 222 2.57 24.10 -5.54
CA ASN A 222 2.49 25.21 -6.49
C ASN A 222 2.12 26.53 -5.79
N GLY A 223 1.22 26.48 -4.80
CA GLY A 223 0.88 27.63 -3.96
C GLY A 223 2.09 28.12 -3.16
N ARG A 224 2.82 27.21 -2.50
CA ARG A 224 4.05 27.54 -1.76
C ARG A 224 5.15 28.09 -2.66
N ALA A 225 5.33 27.51 -3.84
CA ALA A 225 6.30 28.00 -4.83
C ALA A 225 5.94 29.41 -5.30
N SER A 226 4.66 29.65 -5.63
CA SER A 226 4.17 30.97 -6.03
C SER A 226 4.36 32.02 -4.94
N GLN A 227 4.08 31.68 -3.68
CA GLN A 227 4.34 32.54 -2.53
C GLN A 227 5.85 32.83 -2.37
N GLY A 228 6.70 31.81 -2.50
CA GLY A 228 8.16 31.96 -2.47
C GLY A 228 8.67 32.92 -3.54
N PHE A 229 8.22 32.75 -4.80
CA PHE A 229 8.60 33.65 -5.89
C PHE A 229 8.11 35.08 -5.67
N SER A 230 6.90 35.27 -5.14
CA SER A 230 6.39 36.59 -4.79
C SER A 230 7.23 37.26 -3.70
N ALA A 231 7.64 36.51 -2.67
CA ALA A 231 8.50 37.03 -1.61
C ALA A 231 9.88 37.43 -2.13
N ILE A 232 10.49 36.60 -2.99
CA ILE A 232 11.77 36.91 -3.64
C ILE A 232 11.65 38.17 -4.50
N ALA A 233 10.58 38.31 -5.29
CA ALA A 233 10.35 39.49 -6.11
C ALA A 233 10.20 40.78 -5.27
N GLN A 234 9.55 40.68 -4.10
CA GLN A 234 9.43 41.80 -3.17
C GLN A 234 10.80 42.17 -2.57
N GLU A 235 11.59 41.18 -2.16
CA GLU A 235 12.91 41.43 -1.59
C GLU A 235 13.88 42.02 -2.63
N LEU A 236 13.86 41.52 -3.86
CA LEU A 236 14.64 42.10 -4.97
C LEU A 236 14.27 43.57 -5.21
N LYS A 237 12.98 43.92 -5.15
CA LYS A 237 12.52 45.31 -5.28
C LYS A 237 13.00 46.17 -4.10
N ARG A 238 13.03 45.61 -2.88
CA ARG A 238 13.56 46.28 -1.69
C ARG A 238 15.05 46.56 -1.84
N VAL A 239 15.83 45.54 -2.22
CA VAL A 239 17.27 45.64 -2.47
C VAL A 239 17.58 46.68 -3.56
N ASP A 240 16.84 46.69 -4.67
CA ASP A 240 17.01 47.70 -5.73
C ASP A 240 16.73 49.13 -5.22
N THR A 241 15.70 49.29 -4.39
CA THR A 241 15.35 50.58 -3.80
C THR A 241 16.44 51.04 -2.82
N ASP A 242 16.93 50.14 -1.98
CA ASP A 242 17.99 50.41 -1.02
C ASP A 242 19.30 50.79 -1.73
N PHE A 243 19.68 50.03 -2.77
CA PHE A 243 20.86 50.31 -3.59
C PHE A 243 20.77 51.70 -4.25
N LYS A 244 19.62 52.04 -4.85
CA LYS A 244 19.39 53.38 -5.42
C LYS A 244 19.50 54.48 -4.37
N SER A 245 18.96 54.25 -3.17
CA SER A 245 19.05 55.22 -2.07
C SER A 245 20.50 55.46 -1.62
N GLN A 246 21.28 54.38 -1.47
CA GLN A 246 22.69 54.43 -1.10
C GLN A 246 23.53 55.12 -2.17
N SER A 247 23.30 54.76 -3.45
CA SER A 247 23.96 55.39 -4.59
C SER A 247 23.71 56.91 -4.61
N ALA A 248 22.45 57.34 -4.46
CA ALA A 248 22.11 58.76 -4.40
C ALA A 248 22.72 59.48 -3.20
N GLN A 249 22.82 58.81 -2.04
CA GLN A 249 23.48 59.37 -0.86
C GLN A 249 24.98 59.54 -1.08
N LEU A 250 25.63 58.55 -1.69
CA LEU A 250 27.05 58.61 -2.03
C LEU A 250 27.36 59.77 -2.99
N GLU A 251 26.53 59.95 -4.02
CA GLU A 251 26.65 61.08 -4.95
C GLU A 251 26.53 62.44 -4.25
N ARG A 252 25.60 62.58 -3.29
CA ARG A 252 25.46 63.81 -2.51
C ARG A 252 26.69 64.06 -1.64
N ASN A 253 27.21 63.04 -0.98
CA ASN A 253 28.40 63.13 -0.14
C ASN A 253 29.63 63.54 -0.97
N LEU A 254 29.81 62.95 -2.15
CA LEU A 254 30.88 63.33 -3.09
C LEU A 254 30.77 64.78 -3.54
N LYS A 255 29.56 65.24 -3.92
CA LYS A 255 29.33 66.64 -4.29
C LYS A 255 29.64 67.60 -3.15
N GLN A 256 29.22 67.28 -1.92
CA GLN A 256 29.54 68.07 -0.72
C GLN A 256 31.04 68.17 -0.47
N TYR A 257 31.77 67.07 -0.62
CA TYR A 257 33.23 67.06 -0.44
C TYR A 257 33.93 67.96 -1.45
N LEU A 258 33.53 67.89 -2.73
CA LEU A 258 34.09 68.72 -3.80
C LEU A 258 33.78 70.21 -3.68
N LEU A 259 32.66 70.60 -3.04
CA LEU A 259 32.35 72.02 -2.80
C LEU A 259 33.15 72.62 -1.64
N ASN A 260 33.59 71.79 -0.69
CA ASN A 260 34.28 72.23 0.51
C ASN A 260 35.83 72.14 0.40
N SER A 261 36.34 71.58 -0.70
CA SER A 261 37.77 71.51 -1.06
C SER A 261 38.15 72.62 -2.03
#